data_AF-A0A401ISI9-F1
#
_entry.id   AF-A0A401ISI9-F1
#
_cell.length_a   1.000
_cell.length_b   1.000
_cell.length_c   1.000
_cell.angle_alpha   90.00
_cell.angle_beta   90.00
_cell.angle_gamma   90.00
#
_symmetry.space_group_name_H-M   'P 1'
#
loop_
_entity.id
_entity.type
_entity.pdbx_description
1 polymer ?
#
loop_
_entity_poly.entity_id
_entity_poly.type
_entity_poly.pdbx_seq_one_letter_code
_entity_poly.pdbx_strand_id
1 'polypeptide(L)'
;MDIGAGVVYVMLFVLMIYNLRRNYHLTKLRSKAKIRQPEKLSKQEQGTLKGYTADKKKWSILGQIFFLTSLFMAFKGTLAQLAFFMDLYTVAMIVVSNRDIDIIKLLRQPSQSN
;
A
#
# COMPACT_ATOMS: atom_id res chain seq x y z
N MET A 1 27.04 -17.74 -5.80
CA MET A 1 25.73 -17.12 -5.48
C MET A 1 25.80 -15.71 -6.06
N ASP A 2 24.93 -15.36 -7.00
CA ASP A 2 24.96 -14.05 -7.66
C ASP A 2 24.55 -12.97 -6.65
N ILE A 3 25.45 -12.03 -6.37
CA ILE A 3 25.28 -11.03 -5.29
C ILE A 3 23.99 -10.22 -5.53
N GLY A 4 23.66 -9.94 -6.79
CA GLY A 4 22.43 -9.23 -7.15
C GLY A 4 21.16 -9.99 -6.78
N ALA A 5 21.12 -11.31 -7.02
CA ALA A 5 19.99 -12.14 -6.62
C ALA A 5 19.86 -12.23 -5.09
N GLY A 6 20.99 -12.28 -4.37
CA GLY A 6 21.01 -12.27 -2.91
C GLY A 6 20.33 -11.03 -2.31
N VAL A 7 20.61 -9.84 -2.88
CA VAL A 7 20.00 -8.58 -2.44
C VAL A 7 18.48 -8.60 -2.63
N VAL A 8 17.99 -9.08 -3.77
CA VAL A 8 16.55 -9.17 -4.08
C VAL A 8 15.84 -10.06 -3.07
N TYR A 9 16.41 -11.23 -2.72
CA TYR A 9 15.77 -12.11 -1.74
C TYR A 9 15.72 -11.53 -0.32
N VAL A 10 16.79 -10.86 0.10
CA VAL A 10 16.82 -10.17 1.41
C VAL A 10 15.79 -9.04 1.42
N MET A 11 15.70 -8.27 0.33
CA MET A 11 14.73 -7.19 0.18
C MET A 11 13.29 -7.72 0.28
N LEU A 12 12.98 -8.82 -0.42
CA LEU A 12 11.69 -9.49 -0.35
C LEU A 12 11.32 -9.91 1.06
N PHE A 13 12.26 -10.53 1.78
CA PHE A 13 12.03 -10.95 3.15
C PHE A 13 11.71 -9.76 4.06
N VAL A 14 12.50 -8.68 3.99
CA VAL A 14 12.29 -7.46 4.79
C VAL A 14 10.96 -6.79 4.44
N LEU A 15 10.66 -6.66 3.15
CA LEU A 15 9.42 -6.05 2.65
C LEU A 15 8.19 -6.86 3.07
N MET A 16 8.26 -8.18 3.05
CA MET A 16 7.16 -9.05 3.47
C MET A 16 6.83 -8.87 4.96
N ILE A 17 7.85 -8.86 5.83
CA ILE A 17 7.68 -8.60 7.27
C ILE A 17 7.07 -7.22 7.49
N TYR A 18 7.59 -6.21 6.81
CA TYR A 18 7.08 -4.84 6.94
C TYR A 18 5.62 -4.73 6.48
N ASN A 19 5.28 -5.35 5.35
CA ASN A 19 3.93 -5.35 4.80
C ASN A 19 2.93 -6.04 5.75
N LEU A 20 3.30 -7.20 6.32
CA LEU A 20 2.49 -7.89 7.35
C LEU A 20 2.24 -7.00 8.57
N ARG A 21 3.30 -6.35 9.09
CA ARG A 21 3.18 -5.44 10.25
C ARG A 21 2.28 -4.26 9.94
N ARG A 22 2.35 -3.68 8.73
CA ARG A 22 1.49 -2.55 8.33
C ARG A 22 0.04 -2.96 8.14
N ASN A 23 -0.23 -4.11 7.51
CA ASN A 23 -1.58 -4.64 7.38
C ASN A 23 -2.21 -4.88 8.75
N TYR A 24 -1.46 -5.46 9.70
CA TYR A 24 -1.94 -5.62 11.07
C TYR A 24 -2.27 -4.26 11.73
N HIS A 25 -1.40 -3.26 11.58
CA HIS A 25 -1.64 -1.91 12.11
C HIS A 25 -2.89 -1.26 11.49
N LEU A 26 -3.09 -1.39 10.18
CA LEU A 26 -4.25 -0.87 9.47
C LEU A 26 -5.55 -1.55 9.91
N THR A 27 -5.55 -2.87 10.09
CA THR A 27 -6.69 -3.61 10.63
C THR A 27 -7.05 -3.13 12.04
N LYS A 28 -6.04 -2.92 12.89
CA LYS A 28 -6.23 -2.37 14.25
C LYS A 28 -6.73 -0.93 14.25
N LEU A 29 -6.33 -0.12 13.26
CA LEU A 29 -6.85 1.24 13.09
C LEU A 29 -8.32 1.22 12.66
N ARG A 30 -8.67 0.38 11.68
CA ARG A 30 -10.06 0.19 11.23
C ARG A 30 -10.97 -0.31 12.36
N SER A 31 -10.51 -1.27 13.15
CA SER A 31 -11.31 -1.84 14.25
C SER A 31 -11.57 -0.85 15.40
N LYS A 32 -10.75 0.20 15.54
CA LYS A 32 -10.86 1.20 16.62
C LYS A 32 -11.42 2.55 16.14
N ALA A 33 -11.76 2.69 14.87
CA ALA A 33 -12.15 3.97 14.32
C ALA A 33 -13.66 4.21 14.44
N LYS A 34 -14.06 5.21 15.24
CA LYS A 34 -15.31 5.94 15.00
C LYS A 34 -15.06 6.89 13.83
N ILE A 35 -15.33 6.40 12.61
CA ILE A 35 -15.06 7.11 11.36
C ILE A 35 -16.16 8.15 11.15
N ARG A 36 -15.80 9.43 10.94
CA ARG A 36 -16.77 10.44 10.54
C ARG A 36 -17.27 10.12 9.13
N GLN A 37 -18.58 10.20 8.91
CA GLN A 37 -19.14 10.05 7.55
C GLN A 37 -18.53 11.13 6.64
N PRO A 38 -18.14 10.78 5.40
CA PRO A 38 -17.45 11.70 4.49
C PRO A 38 -18.26 12.97 4.17
N GLU A 39 -19.57 12.93 4.37
CA GLU A 39 -20.51 14.07 4.24
C GLU A 39 -20.29 15.18 5.28
N LYS A 40 -19.63 14.88 6.40
CA LYS A 40 -19.32 15.84 7.48
C LYS A 40 -17.93 16.49 7.34
N LEU A 41 -17.25 16.25 6.23
CA LEU A 41 -15.93 16.81 5.91
C LEU A 41 -16.07 18.17 5.22
N SER A 42 -15.18 19.10 5.54
CA SER A 42 -15.08 20.39 4.86
C SER A 42 -14.70 20.21 3.38
N LYS A 43 -14.95 21.23 2.54
CA LYS A 43 -14.57 21.19 1.12
C LYS A 43 -13.07 20.92 0.92
N GLN A 44 -12.22 21.41 1.82
CA GLN A 44 -10.77 21.18 1.79
C GLN A 44 -10.42 19.72 2.15
N GLU A 45 -11.03 19.16 3.19
CA GLU A 45 -10.85 17.76 3.59
C GLU A 45 -11.35 16.79 2.51
N GLN A 46 -12.46 17.13 1.84
CA GLN A 46 -12.95 16.37 0.68
C GLN A 46 -11.98 16.40 -0.50
N GLY A 47 -11.32 17.54 -0.74
CA GLY A 47 -10.25 17.67 -1.74
C GLY A 47 -9.06 16.77 -1.44
N THR A 48 -8.58 16.79 -0.18
CA THR A 48 -7.49 15.92 0.28
C THR A 48 -7.86 14.44 0.19
N LEU A 49 -9.10 14.07 0.56
CA LEU A 49 -9.61 12.70 0.46
C LEU A 49 -9.64 12.20 -0.99
N LYS A 50 -10.08 13.06 -1.94
CA LYS A 50 -10.04 12.74 -3.38
C LYS A 50 -8.61 12.53 -3.86
N GLY A 51 -7.66 13.37 -3.41
CA GLY A 51 -6.23 13.21 -3.72
C GLY A 51 -5.67 11.87 -3.25
N TYR A 52 -5.92 11.51 -1.98
CA TYR A 52 -5.49 10.22 -1.43
C TYR A 52 -6.11 9.02 -2.15
N THR A 53 -7.39 9.13 -2.52
CA THR A 53 -8.09 8.06 -3.25
C THR A 53 -7.54 7.90 -4.67
N ALA A 54 -7.25 9.01 -5.36
CA ALA A 54 -6.67 8.98 -6.70
C ALA A 54 -5.26 8.37 -6.70
N ASP A 55 -4.41 8.78 -5.74
CA ASP A 55 -3.08 8.20 -5.55
C ASP A 55 -3.17 6.70 -5.23
N LYS A 56 -4.04 6.32 -4.29
CA LYS A 56 -4.30 4.92 -3.95
C LYS A 56 -4.66 4.11 -5.20
N LYS A 57 -5.54 4.63 -6.05
CA LYS A 57 -5.97 3.96 -7.28
C LYS A 57 -4.80 3.76 -8.24
N LYS A 58 -3.96 4.78 -8.46
CA LYS A 58 -2.77 4.68 -9.31
C LYS A 58 -1.82 3.58 -8.83
N TRP A 59 -1.48 3.58 -7.54
CA TRP A 59 -0.58 2.58 -6.95
C TRP A 59 -1.19 1.18 -6.93
N SER A 60 -2.51 1.07 -6.73
CA SER A 60 -3.21 -0.22 -6.81
C SER A 60 -3.17 -0.80 -8.22
N ILE A 61 -3.36 0.02 -9.26
CA ILE A 61 -3.26 -0.43 -10.67
C ILE A 61 -1.82 -0.86 -10.96
N LEU A 62 -0.84 -0.06 -10.55
CA LEU A 62 0.58 -0.37 -10.74
C LEU A 62 0.97 -1.68 -10.02
N GLY A 63 0.49 -1.89 -8.80
CA GLY A 63 0.66 -3.14 -8.06
C GLY A 63 0.06 -4.33 -8.80
N GLN A 64 -1.16 -4.20 -9.35
CA GLN A 64 -1.77 -5.28 -10.15
C GLN A 64 -0.93 -5.62 -11.38
N ILE A 65 -0.37 -4.62 -12.07
CA ILE A 65 0.52 -4.86 -13.20
C ILE A 65 1.75 -5.65 -12.75
N PHE A 66 2.42 -5.24 -11.67
CA PHE A 66 3.58 -5.96 -11.14
C PHE A 66 3.25 -7.39 -10.73
N PHE A 67 2.08 -7.62 -10.14
CA PHE A 67 1.62 -8.96 -9.79
C PHE A 67 1.36 -9.83 -11.03
N LEU A 68 0.74 -9.28 -12.07
CA LEU A 68 0.55 -10.01 -13.32
C LEU A 68 1.90 -10.32 -13.98
N THR A 69 2.85 -9.38 -13.93
CA THR A 69 4.21 -9.62 -14.42
C THR A 69 4.93 -10.68 -13.58
N SER A 70 4.80 -10.67 -12.25
CA SER A 70 5.37 -11.71 -11.40
C SER A 70 4.76 -13.08 -11.71
N LEU A 71 3.45 -13.14 -11.93
CA LEU A 71 2.77 -14.37 -12.35
C LEU A 71 3.34 -14.89 -13.67
N PHE A 72 3.53 -14.01 -14.67
CA PHE A 72 4.17 -14.39 -15.93
C PHE A 72 5.61 -14.89 -15.72
N MET A 73 6.39 -14.21 -14.88
CA MET A 73 7.76 -14.61 -14.56
C MET A 73 7.83 -15.92 -13.76
N ALA A 74 6.80 -16.28 -13.00
CA ALA A 74 6.74 -17.58 -12.33
C ALA A 74 6.73 -18.76 -13.31
N PHE A 75 6.18 -18.57 -14.51
CA PHE A 75 6.14 -19.62 -15.55
C PHE A 75 7.30 -19.56 -16.54
N LYS A 76 7.86 -18.36 -16.80
CA LYS A 76 8.80 -18.12 -17.90
C LYS A 76 10.13 -17.48 -17.50
N GLY A 77 10.24 -16.94 -16.28
CA GLY A 77 11.38 -16.17 -15.82
C GLY A 77 12.27 -16.92 -14.83
N THR A 78 13.30 -16.23 -14.34
CA THR A 78 14.15 -16.75 -13.26
C THR A 78 13.52 -16.45 -11.90
N LEU A 79 13.89 -17.24 -10.88
CA LEU A 79 13.51 -17.00 -9.49
C LEU A 79 13.89 -15.58 -9.00
N ALA A 80 15.00 -15.02 -9.49
CA ALA A 80 15.42 -13.65 -9.14
C ALA A 80 14.53 -12.59 -9.79
N GLN A 81 14.14 -12.78 -11.06
CA GLN A 81 13.19 -11.88 -11.74
C GLN A 81 11.81 -11.94 -11.10
N LEU A 82 11.33 -13.14 -10.75
CA LEU A 82 10.10 -13.32 -10.00
C LEU A 82 10.12 -12.55 -8.67
N ALA A 83 11.18 -12.73 -7.88
CA ALA A 83 11.34 -12.06 -6.60
C ALA A 83 11.38 -10.53 -6.75
N PHE A 84 12.05 -10.02 -7.78
CA PHE A 84 12.10 -8.58 -8.08
C PHE A 84 10.71 -7.99 -8.36
N PHE A 85 9.87 -8.64 -9.17
CA PHE A 85 8.51 -8.15 -9.41
C PHE A 85 7.61 -8.29 -8.18
N MET A 86 7.84 -9.31 -7.35
CA MET A 86 7.17 -9.45 -6.06
C MET A 86 7.57 -8.33 -5.08
N ASP A 87 8.82 -7.85 -5.11
CA ASP A 87 9.26 -6.67 -4.35
C ASP A 87 8.52 -5.43 -4.80
N LEU A 88 8.48 -5.16 -6.10
CA LEU A 88 7.77 -4.00 -6.67
C LEU A 88 6.28 -4.03 -6.32
N TYR A 89 5.65 -5.20 -6.42
CA TYR A 89 4.29 -5.41 -5.96
C TYR A 89 4.13 -5.08 -4.48
N THR A 90 5.03 -5.61 -3.63
CA THR A 90 4.97 -5.40 -2.17
C THR A 90 5.15 -3.93 -1.81
N VAL A 91 6.06 -3.21 -2.46
CA VAL A 91 6.24 -1.76 -2.31
C VAL A 91 4.96 -1.01 -2.70
N ALA A 92 4.34 -1.35 -3.84
CA ALA A 92 3.10 -0.72 -4.25
C ALA A 92 1.98 -0.93 -3.21
N MET A 93 1.85 -2.13 -2.66
CA MET A 93 0.85 -2.45 -1.62
C MET A 93 1.13 -1.74 -0.29
N ILE A 94 2.39 -1.53 0.06
CA ILE A 94 2.79 -0.71 1.20
C ILE A 94 2.33 0.74 1.02
N VAL A 95 2.54 1.32 -0.17
CA VAL A 95 2.11 2.70 -0.47
C VAL A 95 0.58 2.81 -0.40
N VAL A 96 -0.16 1.86 -0.98
CA VAL A 96 -1.62 1.78 -0.88
C VAL A 96 -2.08 1.73 0.59
N SER A 97 -1.43 0.90 1.40
CA SER A 97 -1.74 0.76 2.83
C SER A 97 -1.44 2.04 3.62
N ASN A 98 -0.37 2.75 3.28
CA ASN A 98 -0.06 4.05 3.88
C ASN A 98 -1.12 5.09 3.53
N ARG A 99 -1.59 5.13 2.27
CA ARG A 99 -2.70 6.02 1.88
C ARG A 99 -3.99 5.69 2.63
N ASP A 100 -4.29 4.41 2.84
CA ASP A 100 -5.44 4.02 3.67
C ASP A 100 -5.31 4.49 5.12
N ILE A 101 -4.10 4.46 5.69
CA ILE A 101 -3.84 5.00 7.02
C ILE A 101 -4.05 6.51 7.05
N ASP A 102 -3.58 7.23 6.04
CA ASP A 102 -3.76 8.69 5.93
C ASP A 102 -5.23 9.07 5.79
N ILE A 103 -5.99 8.31 4.99
CA ILE A 103 -7.46 8.45 4.88
C ILE A 103 -8.12 8.23 6.24
N ILE A 104 -7.79 7.14 6.95
CA ILE A 104 -8.38 6.85 8.27
C ILE A 104 -8.04 7.96 9.28
N LYS A 105 -6.80 8.48 9.25
CA LYS A 105 -6.38 9.58 10.12
C LYS A 105 -7.16 10.87 9.83
N LEU A 106 -7.32 11.23 8.56
CA LEU A 106 -8.11 12.39 8.13
C LEU A 106 -9.55 12.26 8.63
N LEU A 107 -10.17 11.09 8.43
CA LEU A 107 -11.55 10.83 8.86
C LEU A 107 -11.74 10.76 10.38
N ARG A 108 -10.65 10.65 11.14
CA ARG A 108 -10.65 10.60 12.61
C ARG A 108 -10.45 11.96 13.26
N GLN A 109 -9.90 12.95 12.54
CA GLN A 109 -9.69 14.28 13.10
C GLN A 109 -11.06 14.92 13.42
N PRO A 110 -11.25 15.47 14.64
CA PRO A 110 -12.43 16.28 14.93
C PRO A 110 -12.43 17.48 13.99
N SER A 111 -13.61 17.88 13.50
CA SER A 111 -13.72 19.07 12.66
C SER A 111 -13.06 20.23 13.37
N GLN A 112 -12.05 20.83 12.75
CA GLN A 112 -11.64 22.17 13.15
C GLN A 112 -12.83 23.08 12.83
N SER A 113 -13.59 23.42 13.87
CA SER A 113 -14.58 24.47 13.85
C SER A 113 -13.81 25.78 13.68
N ASN A 114 -13.80 26.30 12.45
CA ASN A 114 -13.63 27.73 12.23
C ASN A 114 -15.02 28.38 12.29
#